data_AF-A0A1D6F0X4-F1
#
_entry.id   AF-A0A1D6F0X4-F1
#
_cell.length_a   1.000
_cell.length_b   1.000
_cell.length_c   1.000
_cell.angle_alpha   90.00
_cell.angle_beta   90.00
_cell.angle_gamma   90.00
#
_symmetry.space_group_name_H-M   'P 1'
#
loop_
_entity.id
_entity.type
_entity.pdbx_description
1 polymer ?
#
loop_
_entity_poly.entity_id
_entity_poly.type
_entity_poly.pdbx_seq_one_letter_code
_entity_poly.pdbx_strand_id
1 'polypeptide(L)'
;MWLKFFLIWRYFRFWSLVGGVETPENMPRCINNCHDLESFWKSWHASFNKWLVRYLYIPLGGSQRKLLSIWVIFTFVAVWHDLEWKLISWAWLTCLFFIPEILVKSLSSKFQATSSLGMLVHREFKAIAGAVTISCLMVANLVGYVVGPSGIKVLISRMAGKDALPSLAFIFTTFYVGVKVIPR
;
A
#
# COMPACT_ATOMS: atom_id res chain seq x y z
N MET A 1 7.82 -6.17 -9.18
CA MET A 1 8.38 -4.93 -8.59
C MET A 1 8.88 -5.13 -7.16
N TRP A 2 8.07 -5.64 -6.23
CA TRP A 2 8.49 -5.88 -4.83
C TRP A 2 9.78 -6.72 -4.71
N LEU A 3 9.86 -7.87 -5.40
CA LEU A 3 11.03 -8.75 -5.35
C LEU A 3 12.33 -8.05 -5.80
N LYS A 4 12.25 -7.19 -6.83
CA LYS A 4 13.39 -6.40 -7.31
C LYS A 4 13.97 -5.55 -6.19
N PHE A 5 13.13 -4.75 -5.53
CA PHE A 5 13.59 -3.86 -4.46
C PHE A 5 14.00 -4.65 -3.21
N PHE A 6 13.28 -5.71 -2.86
CA PHE A 6 13.64 -6.59 -1.76
C PHE A 6 15.07 -7.13 -1.89
N LEU A 7 15.44 -7.63 -3.07
CA LEU A 7 16.79 -8.14 -3.33
C LEU A 7 17.84 -7.03 -3.24
N ILE A 8 17.59 -5.89 -3.88
CA ILE A 8 18.51 -4.74 -3.86
C ILE A 8 18.77 -4.27 -2.42
N TRP A 9 17.71 -4.07 -1.62
CA TRP A 9 17.85 -3.58 -0.25
C TRP A 9 18.54 -4.59 0.67
N ARG A 10 18.22 -5.88 0.55
CA ARG A 10 18.88 -6.92 1.34
C ARG A 10 20.34 -7.09 0.97
N TYR A 11 20.70 -6.91 -0.30
CA TYR A 11 22.09 -6.91 -0.73
C TYR A 11 22.90 -5.82 -0.03
N PHE A 12 22.43 -4.57 -0.02
CA PHE A 12 23.12 -3.49 0.68
C PHE A 12 23.12 -3.66 2.20
N ARG A 13 22.02 -4.15 2.77
CA ARG A 13 21.94 -4.44 4.21
C ARG A 13 22.93 -5.53 4.61
N PHE A 14 23.11 -6.57 3.80
CA PHE A 14 24.10 -7.62 4.06
C PHE A 14 25.51 -7.03 4.21
N TRP A 15 25.95 -6.21 3.25
CA TRP A 15 27.26 -5.57 3.32
C TRP A 15 27.40 -4.59 4.49
N SER A 16 26.34 -3.85 4.82
CA SER A 16 26.29 -3.01 6.03
C SER A 16 26.55 -3.81 7.30
N LEU A 17 25.91 -4.99 7.43
CA LEU A 17 26.08 -5.86 8.59
C LEU A 17 27.48 -6.48 8.65
N VAL A 18 28.06 -6.85 7.50
CA VAL A 18 29.46 -7.30 7.42
C VAL A 18 30.41 -6.20 7.93
N GLY A 19 30.10 -4.93 7.64
CA GLY A 19 30.83 -3.77 8.16
C GLY A 19 30.51 -3.40 9.62
N GLY A 20 29.71 -4.19 10.34
CA GLY A 20 29.34 -3.91 11.74
C GLY A 20 28.29 -2.81 11.93
N VAL A 21 27.64 -2.35 10.86
CA VAL A 21 26.61 -1.30 10.91
C VAL A 21 25.22 -1.92 10.76
N GLU A 22 24.41 -1.80 11.82
CA GLU A 22 23.02 -2.27 11.80
C GLU A 22 22.10 -1.29 11.07
N THR A 23 21.76 -1.60 9.83
CA THR A 23 20.79 -0.83 9.05
C THR A 23 19.38 -1.42 9.11
N PRO A 24 18.34 -0.55 9.07
CA PRO A 24 16.95 -1.00 9.07
C PRO A 24 16.63 -1.81 7.80
N GLU A 25 15.90 -2.93 7.97
CA GLU A 25 15.33 -3.69 6.85
C GLU A 25 14.24 -2.85 6.17
N ASN A 26 14.36 -2.70 4.85
CA ASN A 26 13.51 -1.83 4.04
C ASN A 26 12.25 -2.53 3.51
N MET A 27 12.28 -3.85 3.39
CA MET A 27 11.15 -4.65 2.94
C MET A 27 10.84 -5.78 3.95
N PRO A 28 10.49 -5.45 5.21
CA PRO A 28 10.26 -6.43 6.27
C PRO A 28 9.04 -7.33 6.04
N ARG A 29 8.08 -6.92 5.21
CA ARG A 29 6.87 -7.69 4.93
C ARG A 29 6.67 -7.89 3.43
N CYS A 30 6.14 -9.07 3.09
CA CYS A 30 5.62 -9.33 1.76
C CYS A 30 4.36 -8.49 1.52
N ILE A 31 4.13 -8.08 0.27
CA ILE A 31 2.94 -7.32 -0.12
C ILE A 31 1.64 -8.06 0.24
N ASN A 32 1.64 -9.39 0.13
CA ASN A 32 0.52 -10.26 0.50
C ASN A 32 0.31 -10.37 2.02
N ASN A 33 1.27 -9.96 2.86
CA ASN A 33 1.11 -9.87 4.33
C ASN A 33 0.70 -8.45 4.77
N CYS A 34 0.24 -7.61 3.83
CA CYS A 34 -0.26 -6.26 4.12
C CYS A 34 -1.78 -6.24 3.90
N HIS A 35 -2.55 -6.12 4.99
CA HIS A 35 -4.02 -6.14 4.94
C HIS A 35 -4.64 -4.74 4.76
N ASP A 36 -3.81 -3.71 4.79
CA ASP A 36 -4.21 -2.31 4.73
C ASP A 36 -3.04 -1.46 4.17
N LEU A 37 -3.35 -0.34 3.54
CA LEU A 37 -2.38 0.58 2.94
C LEU A 37 -1.42 1.14 3.97
N GLU A 38 -1.89 1.48 5.18
CA GLU A 38 -1.01 1.99 6.22
C GLU A 38 0.08 0.97 6.59
N SER A 39 -0.29 -0.30 6.78
CA SER A 39 0.65 -1.40 7.02
C SER A 39 1.59 -1.62 5.84
N PHE A 40 1.08 -1.53 4.61
CA PHE A 40 1.90 -1.60 3.41
C PHE A 40 2.96 -0.48 3.39
N TRP A 41 2.57 0.78 3.50
CA TRP A 41 3.48 1.93 3.41
C TRP A 41 4.48 2.01 4.57
N LYS A 42 4.13 1.51 5.76
CA LYS A 42 5.10 1.33 6.87
C LYS A 42 6.17 0.28 6.58
N SER A 43 5.86 -0.68 5.72
CA SER A 43 6.72 -1.83 5.41
C SER A 43 7.40 -1.71 4.05
N TRP A 44 6.90 -0.84 3.18
CA TRP A 44 7.51 -0.53 1.90
C TRP A 44 8.54 0.58 2.09
N HIS A 45 9.81 0.26 1.85
CA HIS A 45 10.91 1.21 2.06
C HIS A 45 10.90 1.77 3.51
N ALA A 46 10.85 0.87 4.49
CA ALA A 46 10.61 1.20 5.88
C ALA A 46 11.57 2.25 6.47
N SER A 47 12.83 2.31 6.01
CA SER A 47 13.77 3.37 6.43
C SER A 47 13.34 4.75 5.97
N PHE A 48 12.87 4.87 4.73
CA PHE A 48 12.34 6.12 4.17
C PHE A 48 11.00 6.49 4.81
N ASN A 49 10.13 5.51 5.07
CA ASN A 49 8.90 5.76 5.83
C ASN A 49 9.20 6.34 7.22
N LYS A 50 10.18 5.80 7.96
CA LYS A 50 10.63 6.35 9.26
C LYS A 50 11.11 7.79 9.14
N TRP A 51 11.83 8.11 8.07
CA TRP A 51 12.28 9.48 7.78
C TRP A 51 11.08 10.41 7.53
N LEU A 52 10.14 10.02 6.66
CA LEU A 52 8.91 10.79 6.40
C LEU A 52 8.09 10.99 7.67
N VAL A 53 7.98 9.97 8.53
CA VAL A 53 7.27 10.08 9.79
C VAL A 53 7.93 11.10 10.71
N ARG A 54 9.26 11.03 10.86
CA ARG A 54 10.01 11.90 11.78
C ARG A 54 10.03 13.36 11.32
N TYR A 55 10.22 13.59 10.02
CA TYR A 55 10.53 14.92 9.50
C TYR A 55 9.36 15.61 8.80
N LEU A 56 8.31 14.88 8.38
CA LEU A 56 7.11 15.47 7.80
C LEU A 56 5.88 15.19 8.65
N TYR A 57 5.56 13.92 8.91
CA TYR A 57 4.28 13.55 9.53
C TYR A 57 4.11 14.13 10.94
N ILE A 58 5.10 13.97 11.82
CA ILE A 58 5.03 14.47 13.20
C ILE A 58 4.97 16.01 13.20
N PRO A 59 5.84 16.75 12.50
CA PRO A 59 5.75 18.22 12.41
C PRO A 59 4.42 18.75 11.85
N LEU A 60 3.75 18.02 10.95
CA LEU A 60 2.46 18.43 10.37
C LEU A 60 1.24 18.20 11.30
N GLY A 61 1.46 17.73 12.53
CA GLY A 61 0.39 17.45 13.51
C GLY A 61 -0.04 15.99 13.56
N GLY A 62 0.70 15.09 12.88
CA GLY A 62 0.57 13.64 13.01
C GLY A 62 -0.87 13.13 12.87
N SER A 63 -1.33 12.38 13.86
CA SER A 63 -2.66 11.76 13.89
C SER A 63 -3.80 12.78 13.97
N GLN A 64 -3.58 13.97 14.53
CA GLN A 64 -4.63 15.00 14.64
C GLN A 64 -5.00 15.58 13.26
N ARG A 65 -4.02 15.63 12.34
CA ARG A 65 -4.20 16.13 10.97
C ARG A 65 -3.93 15.02 9.93
N LYS A 66 -4.29 13.77 10.24
CA LYS A 66 -3.92 12.57 9.46
C LYS A 66 -4.16 12.74 7.95
N LEU A 67 -5.34 13.22 7.56
CA LEU A 67 -5.65 13.43 6.14
C LEU A 67 -4.70 14.45 5.50
N LEU A 68 -4.59 15.66 6.06
CA LEU A 68 -3.69 16.70 5.55
C LEU A 68 -2.25 16.19 5.46
N SER A 69 -1.75 15.51 6.50
CA SER A 69 -0.40 14.96 6.53
C SER A 69 -0.18 13.93 5.42
N ILE A 70 -1.14 13.04 5.15
CA ILE A 70 -1.06 12.07 4.05
C ILE A 70 -0.95 12.80 2.70
N TRP A 71 -1.81 13.79 2.44
CA TRP A 71 -1.77 14.55 1.19
C TRP A 71 -0.44 15.27 0.94
N VAL A 72 0.10 15.93 1.97
CA VAL A 72 1.39 16.62 1.89
C VAL A 72 2.53 15.62 1.68
N ILE A 73 2.56 14.52 2.45
CA ILE A 73 3.62 13.51 2.35
C ILE A 73 3.63 12.84 0.98
N PHE A 74 2.49 12.38 0.46
CA PHE A 74 2.46 11.72 -0.84
C PHE A 74 2.80 12.68 -1.98
N THR A 75 2.40 13.95 -1.89
CA THR A 75 2.81 14.97 -2.85
C THR A 75 4.32 15.19 -2.80
N PHE A 76 4.92 15.28 -1.60
CA PHE A 76 6.37 15.34 -1.45
C PHE A 76 7.06 14.11 -2.04
N VAL A 77 6.55 12.90 -1.80
CA VAL A 77 7.12 11.65 -2.35
C VAL A 77 7.08 11.64 -3.87
N ALA A 78 5.99 12.12 -4.50
CA ALA A 78 5.94 12.26 -5.95
C ALA A 78 7.02 13.21 -6.47
N VAL A 79 7.13 14.41 -5.89
CA VAL A 79 8.14 15.41 -6.26
C VAL A 79 9.56 14.93 -5.99
N TRP A 80 9.79 14.19 -4.91
CA TRP A 80 11.08 13.59 -4.57
C TRP A 80 11.53 12.56 -5.60
N HIS A 81 10.59 11.86 -6.25
CA HIS A 81 10.89 10.94 -7.33
C HIS A 81 11.17 11.67 -8.65
N ASP A 82 10.22 12.47 -9.13
CA ASP A 82 10.36 13.33 -10.32
C ASP A 82 9.17 14.30 -10.43
N LEU A 83 9.36 15.43 -11.11
CA LEU A 83 8.27 16.40 -11.37
C LEU A 83 7.48 16.02 -12.62
N GLU A 84 6.85 14.85 -12.59
CA GLU A 84 5.96 14.40 -13.66
C GLU A 84 4.50 14.32 -13.24
N TRP A 85 3.58 14.75 -14.10
CA TRP A 85 2.13 14.70 -13.86
C TRP A 85 1.60 13.29 -13.56
N LYS A 86 2.25 12.26 -14.10
CA LYS A 86 1.92 10.85 -13.83
C LYS A 86 2.17 10.50 -12.35
N LEU A 87 3.26 10.99 -11.75
CA LEU A 87 3.61 10.72 -10.35
C LEU A 87 2.73 11.51 -9.38
N ILE A 88 2.36 12.74 -9.74
CA ILE A 88 1.38 13.51 -8.96
C ILE A 88 0.02 12.80 -8.97
N SER A 89 -0.41 12.28 -10.12
CA SER A 89 -1.66 11.51 -10.23
C SER A 89 -1.63 10.24 -9.40
N TRP A 90 -0.49 9.55 -9.36
CA TRP A 90 -0.26 8.40 -8.49
C TRP A 90 -0.39 8.76 -7.00
N ALA A 91 0.22 9.88 -6.59
CA ALA A 91 0.18 10.34 -5.20
C ALA A 91 -1.26 10.64 -4.77
N TRP A 92 -1.99 11.42 -5.56
CA TRP A 92 -3.36 11.81 -5.23
C TRP A 92 -4.33 10.62 -5.29
N LEU A 93 -4.16 9.72 -6.26
CA LEU A 93 -4.96 8.49 -6.31
C LEU A 93 -4.68 7.60 -5.09
N THR A 94 -3.43 7.52 -4.64
CA THR A 94 -3.07 6.81 -3.39
C THR A 94 -3.72 7.46 -2.17
N CYS A 95 -3.71 8.80 -2.08
CA CYS A 95 -4.42 9.53 -1.01
C CYS A 95 -5.93 9.22 -1.00
N LEU A 96 -6.56 9.15 -2.17
CA LEU A 96 -7.97 8.78 -2.28
C LEU A 96 -8.23 7.35 -1.77
N PHE A 97 -7.34 6.40 -2.07
CA PHE A 97 -7.46 5.03 -1.56
C PHE A 97 -7.28 4.91 -0.04
N PHE A 98 -6.57 5.85 0.59
CA PHE A 98 -6.47 5.90 2.06
C PHE A 98 -7.78 6.30 2.75
N ILE A 99 -8.68 7.03 2.09
CA ILE A 99 -9.90 7.56 2.71
C ILE A 99 -10.83 6.43 3.20
N PRO A 100 -11.23 5.45 2.35
CA PRO A 100 -12.06 4.33 2.80
C PRO A 100 -11.43 3.55 3.95
N GLU A 101 -10.12 3.32 3.91
CA GLU A 101 -9.41 2.61 4.97
C GLU A 101 -9.48 3.34 6.31
N ILE A 102 -9.28 4.66 6.30
CA ILE A 102 -9.35 5.48 7.53
C ILE A 102 -10.77 5.43 8.11
N LEU A 103 -11.80 5.52 7.25
CA LEU A 103 -13.20 5.41 7.67
C LEU A 103 -13.50 4.03 8.28
N VAL A 104 -13.10 2.95 7.60
CA VAL A 104 -13.28 1.58 8.09
C VAL A 104 -12.57 1.36 9.42
N LYS A 105 -11.31 1.79 9.57
CA LYS A 105 -10.56 1.68 10.82
C LYS A 105 -11.20 2.48 11.96
N SER A 106 -11.72 3.67 11.66
CA SER A 106 -12.42 4.51 12.64
C SER A 106 -13.73 3.88 13.14
N LEU A 107 -14.42 3.12 12.29
CA LEU A 107 -15.66 2.42 12.64
C LEU A 107 -15.37 1.08 13.34
N SER A 108 -14.35 0.35 12.88
CA SER A 108 -14.02 -0.99 13.35
C SER A 108 -13.29 -1.02 14.69
N SER A 109 -12.66 0.08 15.14
CA SER A 109 -11.86 0.11 16.37
C SER A 109 -12.65 -0.20 17.65
N LYS A 110 -13.99 -0.26 17.57
CA LYS A 110 -14.90 -0.58 18.68
C LYS A 110 -15.34 -2.04 18.71
N PHE A 111 -15.04 -2.83 17.67
CA PHE A 111 -15.54 -4.20 17.54
C PHE A 111 -14.42 -5.21 17.82
N GLN A 112 -14.44 -5.83 18.99
CA GLN A 112 -13.60 -6.98 19.32
C GLN A 112 -14.43 -8.25 19.21
N ALA A 113 -14.13 -9.08 18.21
CA ALA A 113 -14.79 -10.37 18.03
C ALA A 113 -14.30 -11.37 19.09
N THR A 114 -15.16 -11.68 20.06
CA THR A 114 -14.89 -12.66 21.14
C THR A 114 -15.38 -14.07 20.81
N SER A 115 -16.26 -14.24 19.82
CA SER A 115 -16.79 -15.55 19.39
C SER A 115 -15.93 -16.22 18.31
N SER A 116 -15.97 -17.56 18.25
CA SER A 116 -15.27 -18.35 17.23
C SER A 116 -15.68 -18.00 15.79
N LEU A 117 -16.98 -17.79 15.57
CA LEU A 117 -17.52 -17.30 14.30
C LEU A 117 -17.03 -15.88 14.00
N GLY A 118 -16.99 -15.00 15.01
CA GLY A 118 -16.47 -13.63 14.85
C GLY A 118 -14.99 -13.60 14.48
N MET A 119 -14.17 -14.50 15.03
CA MET A 119 -12.77 -14.64 14.65
C MET A 119 -12.61 -15.10 13.19
N LEU A 120 -13.46 -16.01 12.72
CA LEU A 120 -13.45 -16.46 11.32
C LEU A 120 -13.84 -15.30 10.38
N VAL A 121 -14.94 -14.62 10.67
CA VAL A 121 -15.40 -13.45 9.88
C VAL A 121 -14.33 -12.36 9.83
N HIS A 122 -13.66 -12.07 10.96
CA HIS A 122 -12.57 -11.09 11.00
C HIS A 122 -11.37 -11.48 10.13
N ARG A 123 -11.05 -12.78 10.07
CA ARG A 123 -9.99 -13.30 9.19
C ARG A 123 -10.36 -13.12 7.72
N GLU A 124 -11.59 -13.42 7.35
CA GLU A 124 -12.09 -13.25 5.99
C GLU A 124 -12.12 -11.78 5.59
N PHE A 125 -12.60 -10.91 6.48
CA PHE A 125 -12.57 -9.47 6.26
C PHE A 125 -11.15 -8.93 6.01
N LYS A 126 -10.17 -9.36 6.81
CA LYS A 126 -8.75 -8.99 6.60
C LYS A 126 -8.17 -9.52 5.29
N ALA A 127 -8.56 -10.72 4.87
CA ALA A 127 -8.11 -11.29 3.60
C ALA A 127 -8.67 -10.50 2.41
N ILE A 128 -9.95 -10.17 2.45
CA ILE A 128 -10.61 -9.31 1.45
C ILE A 128 -9.97 -7.91 1.44
N ALA A 129 -9.78 -7.30 2.61
CA ALA A 129 -9.15 -5.98 2.73
C ALA A 129 -7.73 -5.95 2.16
N GLY A 130 -6.93 -7.00 2.38
CA GLY A 130 -5.62 -7.15 1.76
C GLY A 130 -5.68 -7.27 0.25
N ALA A 131 -6.59 -8.09 -0.29
CA ALA A 131 -6.76 -8.22 -1.74
C ALA A 131 -7.18 -6.91 -2.41
N VAL A 132 -8.09 -6.16 -1.77
CA VAL A 132 -8.49 -4.81 -2.19
C VAL A 132 -7.29 -3.86 -2.16
N THR A 133 -6.52 -3.86 -1.06
CA THR A 133 -5.32 -3.03 -0.90
C THR A 133 -4.32 -3.26 -2.03
N ILE A 134 -4.01 -4.52 -2.34
CA ILE A 134 -3.09 -4.89 -3.42
C ILE A 134 -3.62 -4.41 -4.77
N SER A 135 -4.91 -4.60 -5.02
CA SER A 135 -5.57 -4.16 -6.25
C SER A 135 -5.50 -2.65 -6.42
N CYS A 136 -5.79 -1.89 -5.35
CA CYS A 136 -5.66 -0.43 -5.34
C CYS A 136 -4.22 0.02 -5.63
N LEU A 137 -3.22 -0.59 -4.99
CA LEU A 137 -1.81 -0.28 -5.23
C LEU A 137 -1.39 -0.59 -6.68
N MET A 138 -1.91 -1.68 -7.26
CA MET A 138 -1.67 -2.01 -8.66
C MET A 138 -2.26 -0.97 -9.61
N VAL A 139 -3.52 -0.56 -9.39
CA VAL A 139 -4.16 0.48 -10.20
C VAL A 139 -3.41 1.80 -10.06
N ALA A 140 -3.05 2.20 -8.83
CA ALA A 140 -2.25 3.40 -8.60
C ALA A 140 -0.93 3.35 -9.38
N ASN A 141 -0.18 2.27 -9.27
CA ASN A 141 1.10 2.11 -9.98
C ASN A 141 0.94 2.09 -11.50
N LEU A 142 -0.13 1.50 -12.02
CA LEU A 142 -0.41 1.50 -13.46
C LEU A 142 -0.67 2.92 -13.97
N VAL A 143 -1.48 3.70 -13.25
CA VAL A 143 -1.72 5.12 -13.56
C VAL A 143 -0.42 5.93 -13.44
N GLY A 144 0.35 5.69 -12.38
CA GLY A 144 1.56 6.44 -12.06
C GLY A 144 2.75 6.25 -12.97
N TYR A 145 2.95 5.03 -13.45
CA TYR A 145 4.20 4.66 -14.12
C TYR A 145 4.01 4.18 -15.56
N VAL A 146 2.77 3.92 -16.00
CA VAL A 146 2.51 3.37 -17.34
C VAL A 146 1.56 4.26 -18.15
N VAL A 147 0.39 4.57 -17.58
CA VAL A 147 -0.73 5.14 -18.35
C VAL A 147 -0.80 6.66 -18.26
N GLY A 148 -0.45 7.24 -17.11
CA GLY A 148 -0.61 8.67 -16.85
C GLY A 148 -2.07 9.12 -16.70
N PRO A 149 -2.31 10.44 -16.54
CA PRO A 149 -3.64 10.99 -16.28
C PRO A 149 -4.61 10.84 -17.47
N SER A 150 -4.10 10.98 -18.70
CA SER A 150 -4.89 10.94 -19.93
C SER A 150 -5.47 9.57 -20.24
N GLY A 151 -4.77 8.49 -19.87
CA GLY A 151 -5.21 7.13 -20.12
C GLY A 151 -6.11 6.52 -19.04
N ILE A 152 -6.42 7.23 -17.95
CA ILE A 152 -7.32 6.73 -16.89
C ILE A 152 -8.68 6.33 -17.45
N LYS A 153 -9.26 7.15 -18.34
CA LYS A 153 -10.56 6.84 -18.97
C LYS A 153 -10.50 5.56 -19.80
N VAL A 154 -9.40 5.36 -20.52
CA VAL A 154 -9.16 4.16 -21.33
C VAL A 154 -8.96 2.93 -20.46
N LEU A 155 -8.28 3.08 -19.32
CA LEU A 155 -8.09 1.99 -18.36
C LEU A 155 -9.46 1.56 -17.78
N ILE A 156 -10.27 2.52 -17.34
CA ILE A 156 -11.61 2.24 -16.79
C ILE A 156 -12.49 1.56 -17.84
N SER A 157 -12.49 2.04 -19.08
CA SER A 157 -13.32 1.44 -20.14
C SER A 157 -12.91 0.01 -20.45
N ARG A 158 -11.59 -0.29 -20.43
CA ARG A 158 -11.09 -1.66 -20.61
C ARG A 158 -11.42 -2.56 -19.43
N MET A 159 -11.33 -2.06 -18.20
CA MET A 159 -11.70 -2.81 -17.00
C MET A 159 -13.21 -3.07 -16.88
N ALA A 160 -14.04 -2.18 -17.44
CA ALA A 160 -15.49 -2.32 -17.49
C ALA A 160 -15.98 -3.21 -18.65
N GLY A 161 -15.08 -3.66 -19.54
CA GLY A 161 -15.42 -4.59 -20.62
C GLY A 161 -15.86 -5.94 -20.07
N LYS A 162 -16.87 -6.56 -20.69
CA LYS A 162 -17.41 -7.87 -20.27
C LYS A 162 -16.33 -8.97 -20.23
N ASP A 163 -15.36 -8.90 -21.13
CA ASP A 163 -14.26 -9.86 -21.23
C ASP A 163 -13.17 -9.66 -20.14
N ALA A 164 -13.14 -8.49 -19.50
CA ALA A 164 -12.19 -8.20 -18.43
C ALA A 164 -12.64 -8.78 -17.08
N LEU A 165 -13.95 -8.95 -16.87
CA LEU A 165 -14.51 -9.37 -15.58
C LEU A 165 -13.96 -10.73 -15.09
N PRO A 166 -13.87 -11.80 -15.92
CA PRO A 166 -13.29 -13.06 -15.48
C PRO A 166 -11.81 -12.94 -15.10
N SER A 167 -11.06 -12.14 -15.85
CA SER A 167 -9.63 -11.90 -15.59
C SER A 167 -9.42 -11.13 -14.29
N LEU A 168 -10.23 -10.10 -14.04
CA LEU A 168 -10.18 -9.32 -12.80
C LEU A 168 -10.60 -10.17 -11.60
N ALA A 169 -11.64 -11.01 -11.75
CA ALA A 169 -12.05 -11.94 -10.70
C ALA A 169 -10.92 -12.93 -10.37
N PHE A 170 -10.28 -13.52 -11.38
CA PHE A 170 -9.15 -14.44 -11.19
C PHE A 170 -7.97 -13.77 -10.47
N ILE A 171 -7.60 -12.55 -10.88
CA ILE A 171 -6.55 -11.76 -10.24
C ILE A 171 -6.90 -11.47 -8.77
N PHE A 172 -8.12 -11.03 -8.50
CA PHE A 172 -8.57 -10.72 -7.15
C PHE A 172 -8.58 -11.97 -6.25
N THR A 173 -9.10 -13.10 -6.76
CA THR A 173 -9.06 -14.40 -6.05
C THR A 173 -7.64 -14.82 -5.73
N THR A 174 -6.70 -14.62 -6.67
CA THR A 174 -5.29 -14.92 -6.44
C THR A 174 -4.71 -14.09 -5.30
N PHE A 175 -4.99 -12.79 -5.24
CA PHE A 175 -4.55 -11.95 -4.12
C PHE A 175 -5.21 -12.35 -2.81
N TYR A 176 -6.51 -12.62 -2.82
CA TYR A 176 -7.23 -13.08 -1.64
C TYR A 176 -6.63 -14.38 -1.06
N VAL A 177 -6.37 -15.38 -1.92
CA VAL A 177 -5.70 -16.62 -1.50
C VAL A 177 -4.29 -16.34 -1.00
N GLY A 178 -3.52 -15.51 -1.72
CA GLY A 178 -2.16 -15.13 -1.32
C GLY A 178 -2.11 -14.48 0.06
N VAL A 179 -3.05 -13.59 0.37
CA VAL A 179 -3.18 -12.94 1.68
C VAL A 179 -3.58 -13.93 2.78
N LYS A 180 -4.34 -14.98 2.44
CA LYS A 180 -4.82 -15.99 3.38
C LYS A 180 -3.76 -17.03 3.74
N VAL A 181 -2.93 -17.41 2.77
CA VAL A 181 -1.94 -18.49 2.91
C VAL A 181 -0.67 -18.01 3.62
N ILE A 182 -0.25 -16.75 3.43
CA ILE A 182 0.98 -16.27 4.04
C ILE A 182 0.78 -16.10 5.54
N PRO A 183 1.58 -16.81 6.38
CA PRO A 183 1.47 -16.71 7.82
C PRO A 183 1.82 -15.30 8.31
N ARG A 184 1.14 -14.91 9.39
CA ARG A 184 1.23 -13.59 10.03
C ARG A 184 2.62 -13.30 10.58
#